data_AF-A0A2D7GDE1-F1
#
_entry.id   AF-A0A2D7GDE1-F1
#
_cell.length_a   1.000
_cell.length_b   1.000
_cell.length_c   1.000
_cell.angle_alpha   90.00
_cell.angle_beta   90.00
_cell.angle_gamma   90.00
#
_symmetry.space_group_name_H-M   'P 1'
#
loop_
_entity.id
_entity.type
_entity.pdbx_description
1 polymer ?
#
loop_
_entity_poly.entity_id
_entity_poly.type
_entity_poly.pdbx_seq_one_letter_code
_entity_poly.pdbx_strand_id
1 'polypeptide(L)'
;EFLHVVLEDVADNLFNPDPYYQQGGDMVRVGGLGYHINIGKPQGQRITEMTLLKTGEKIDASKSYVVAGWASVNQGVQGPPIWEVVESHIRELGSIALPKNTSVQIKGT
;
A
#
# COMPACT_ATOMS: atom_id res chain seq x y z
N GLU A 1 -2.26 4.45 13.43
CA GLU A 1 -3.48 5.12 12.91
C GLU A 1 -3.26 5.68 11.51
N PHE A 2 -2.26 6.55 11.33
CA PHE A 2 -2.00 7.24 10.06
C PHE A 2 -1.91 6.35 8.80
N LEU A 3 -1.30 5.16 8.87
CA LEU A 3 -1.25 4.23 7.73
C LEU A 3 -2.64 3.81 7.23
N HIS A 4 -3.58 3.63 8.15
CA HIS A 4 -4.96 3.27 7.81
C HIS A 4 -5.65 4.41 7.08
N VAL A 5 -5.49 5.64 7.59
CA VAL A 5 -6.04 6.86 6.97
C VAL A 5 -5.54 7.04 5.54
N VAL A 6 -4.22 6.90 5.30
CA VAL A 6 -3.65 7.03 3.94
C VAL A 6 -4.26 6.00 2.97
N LEU A 7 -4.43 4.75 3.40
CA LEU A 7 -5.03 3.72 2.55
C LEU A 7 -6.53 3.97 2.30
N GLU A 8 -7.25 4.46 3.31
CA GLU A 8 -8.67 4.84 3.16
C GLU A 8 -8.85 6.03 2.22
N ASP A 9 -7.97 7.02 2.27
CA ASP A 9 -8.03 8.20 1.39
C ASP A 9 -7.75 7.82 -0.08
N VAL A 10 -6.77 6.95 -0.32
CA VAL A 10 -6.52 6.40 -1.66
C VAL A 10 -7.72 5.56 -2.13
N ALA A 11 -8.29 4.75 -1.24
CA ALA A 11 -9.47 3.94 -1.58
C ALA A 11 -10.69 4.82 -1.86
N ASP A 12 -10.90 5.91 -1.11
CA ASP A 12 -12.01 6.82 -1.34
C ASP A 12 -11.85 7.57 -2.66
N ASN A 13 -10.64 7.98 -3.02
CA ASN A 13 -10.37 8.59 -4.31
C ASN A 13 -10.84 7.72 -5.50
N LEU A 14 -10.78 6.40 -5.38
CA LEU A 14 -11.11 5.47 -6.47
C LEU A 14 -12.54 4.94 -6.38
N PHE A 15 -13.02 4.72 -5.16
CA PHE A 15 -14.31 4.07 -4.89
C PHE A 15 -15.31 5.03 -4.26
N ASN A 16 -15.12 6.35 -4.47
CA ASN A 16 -16.13 7.33 -4.08
C ASN A 16 -17.42 7.02 -4.84
N PRO A 17 -18.59 7.00 -4.17
CA PRO A 17 -19.86 6.77 -4.85
C PRO A 17 -20.22 7.88 -5.83
N ASP A 18 -19.69 9.09 -5.65
CA ASP A 18 -19.85 10.20 -6.60
C ASP A 18 -18.68 10.20 -7.60
N PRO A 19 -18.94 9.95 -8.90
CA PRO A 19 -17.91 9.93 -9.92
C PRO A 19 -17.15 11.25 -10.09
N TYR A 20 -17.74 12.38 -9.68
CA TYR A 20 -17.06 13.68 -9.75
C TYR A 20 -15.78 13.71 -8.89
N TYR A 21 -15.77 12.97 -7.78
CA TYR A 21 -14.62 12.88 -6.88
C TYR A 21 -13.62 11.79 -7.27
N GLN A 22 -13.92 10.99 -8.31
CA GLN A 22 -12.99 9.97 -8.79
C GLN A 22 -11.91 10.59 -9.68
N GLN A 23 -10.67 10.59 -9.20
CA GLN A 23 -9.54 11.21 -9.92
C GLN A 23 -8.82 10.22 -10.86
N GLY A 24 -9.25 8.95 -10.86
CA GLY A 24 -8.66 7.87 -11.65
C GLY A 24 -7.39 7.28 -11.01
N GLY A 25 -6.72 6.41 -11.74
CA GLY A 25 -5.55 5.66 -11.25
C GLY A 25 -5.91 4.34 -10.59
N ASP A 26 -5.03 3.88 -9.71
CA ASP A 26 -5.10 2.58 -9.02
C ASP A 26 -4.80 2.74 -7.53
N MET A 27 -5.18 1.74 -6.72
CA MET A 27 -4.71 1.62 -5.35
C MET A 27 -3.18 1.59 -5.30
N VAL A 28 -2.60 2.23 -4.28
CA VAL A 28 -1.17 2.15 -3.98
C VAL A 28 -0.79 0.71 -3.65
N ARG A 29 0.25 0.20 -4.32
CA ARG A 29 0.80 -1.13 -4.08
C ARG A 29 1.76 -1.05 -2.89
N VAL A 30 1.49 -1.80 -1.83
CA VAL A 30 2.30 -1.79 -0.60
C VAL A 30 2.99 -3.14 -0.42
N GLY A 31 4.30 -3.11 -0.21
CA GLY A 31 5.10 -4.27 0.18
C GLY A 31 5.21 -4.39 1.70
N GLY A 32 5.22 -5.62 2.23
CA GLY A 32 5.38 -5.88 3.67
C GLY A 32 4.12 -5.67 4.52
N LEU A 33 3.04 -5.15 3.94
CA LEU A 33 1.74 -4.96 4.56
C LEU A 33 0.68 -5.80 3.82
N GLY A 34 -0.10 -6.57 4.57
CA GLY A 34 -1.34 -7.20 4.10
C GLY A 34 -2.56 -6.48 4.65
N TYR A 35 -3.67 -6.51 3.93
CA TYR A 35 -4.95 -5.93 4.37
C TYR A 35 -6.14 -6.52 3.60
N HIS A 36 -7.34 -6.32 4.14
CA HIS A 36 -8.59 -6.58 3.46
C HIS A 36 -9.20 -5.26 3.00
N ILE A 37 -9.77 -5.23 1.81
CA ILE A 37 -10.52 -4.09 1.28
C ILE A 37 -11.94 -4.51 0.88
N ASN A 38 -12.94 -3.78 1.37
CA ASN A 38 -14.32 -3.88 0.92
C ASN A 38 -14.74 -2.56 0.25
N ILE A 39 -14.82 -2.56 -1.08
CA ILE A 39 -15.04 -1.33 -1.86
C ILE A 39 -16.49 -0.80 -1.75
N GLY A 40 -17.44 -1.65 -1.36
CA GLY A 40 -18.84 -1.25 -1.13
C GLY A 40 -19.09 -0.61 0.24
N LYS A 41 -18.06 -0.46 1.08
CA LYS A 41 -18.16 0.23 2.37
C LYS A 41 -17.86 1.74 2.22
N PRO A 42 -18.41 2.58 3.11
CA PRO A 42 -18.03 4.00 3.14
C PRO A 42 -16.57 4.18 3.55
N GLN A 43 -16.01 5.36 3.25
CA GLN A 43 -14.67 5.77 3.70
C GLN A 43 -14.48 5.56 5.19
N GLY A 44 -13.28 5.10 5.56
CA GLY A 44 -12.93 4.77 6.93
C GLY A 44 -13.35 3.36 7.37
N GLN A 45 -14.11 2.64 6.53
CA GLN A 45 -14.55 1.27 6.81
C GLN A 45 -14.21 0.29 5.69
N ARG A 46 -13.45 0.72 4.67
CA ARG A 46 -13.07 -0.15 3.54
C ARG A 46 -11.92 -1.06 3.93
N ILE A 47 -10.92 -0.54 4.63
CA ILE A 47 -9.65 -1.20 4.96
C ILE A 47 -9.73 -1.84 6.36
N THR A 48 -9.46 -3.14 6.43
CA THR A 48 -9.47 -3.92 7.67
C THR A 48 -8.32 -4.94 7.69
N GLU A 49 -8.09 -5.59 8.84
CA GLU A 49 -7.10 -6.68 9.00
C GLU A 49 -5.68 -6.32 8.50
N MET A 50 -5.27 -5.05 8.72
CA MET A 50 -3.92 -4.60 8.40
C MET A 50 -2.88 -5.40 9.19
N THR A 51 -1.98 -6.09 8.48
CA THR A 51 -1.06 -7.08 9.03
C THR A 51 0.37 -6.82 8.54
N LEU A 52 1.33 -6.75 9.45
CA LEU A 52 2.75 -6.69 9.11
C LEU A 52 3.22 -8.08 8.67
N LEU A 53 3.44 -8.27 7.37
CA LEU A 53 3.67 -9.60 6.78
C LEU A 53 4.94 -10.29 7.30
N LYS A 54 5.94 -9.51 7.72
CA LYS A 54 7.19 -10.06 8.27
C LYS A 54 6.96 -10.84 9.57
N THR A 55 6.00 -10.41 10.40
CA THR A 55 5.74 -11.00 11.72
C THR A 55 4.40 -11.72 11.79
N GLY A 56 3.47 -11.41 10.88
CA GLY A 56 2.08 -11.87 10.94
C GLY A 56 1.22 -11.13 11.97
N GLU A 57 1.77 -10.12 12.64
CA GLU A 57 1.04 -9.35 13.66
C GLU A 57 0.17 -8.28 13.01
N LYS A 58 -0.94 -7.94 13.68
CA LYS A 58 -1.75 -6.78 13.28
C LYS A 58 -0.95 -5.49 13.42
N ILE A 59 -1.20 -4.56 12.51
CA ILE A 59 -0.69 -3.20 12.64
C ILE A 59 -1.30 -2.56 13.89
N ASP A 60 -0.43 -2.26 14.84
CA ASP A 60 -0.75 -1.50 16.04
C ASP A 60 -0.79 0.00 15.70
N ALA A 61 -1.91 0.65 16.00
CA ALA A 61 -2.12 2.07 15.71
C ALA A 61 -1.21 3.00 16.51
N SER A 62 -0.69 2.54 17.66
CA SER A 62 0.19 3.29 18.57
C SER A 62 1.68 3.21 18.23
N LYS A 63 2.06 2.31 17.31
CA LYS A 63 3.45 2.11 16.88
C LYS A 63 3.82 2.95 15.67
N SER A 64 5.11 3.27 15.59
CA SER A 64 5.73 3.87 14.41
C SER A 64 6.29 2.78 13.49
N TYR A 65 6.05 2.92 12.19
CA TYR A 65 6.57 2.03 11.15
C TYR A 65 7.41 2.86 10.18
N VAL A 66 8.55 2.30 9.78
CA VAL A 66 9.37 2.89 8.73
C VAL A 66 8.76 2.52 7.39
N VAL A 67 8.45 3.52 6.58
CA VAL A 67 7.88 3.35 5.24
C VAL A 67 8.85 3.93 4.23
N ALA A 68 9.17 3.15 3.20
CA ALA A 68 9.89 3.61 2.03
C ALA A 68 8.90 3.71 0.85
N GLY A 69 9.06 4.74 0.03
CA GLY A 69 8.25 4.95 -1.16
C GLY A 69 9.07 5.59 -2.28
N TRP A 70 8.62 5.39 -3.51
CA TRP A 70 9.19 6.03 -4.70
C TRP A 70 8.08 6.85 -5.40
N ALA A 71 8.47 7.80 -6.24
CA ALA A 71 7.56 8.71 -6.95
C ALA A 71 6.66 9.54 -6.00
N SER A 72 7.22 9.93 -4.85
CA SER A 72 6.53 10.81 -3.93
C SER A 72 6.35 12.20 -4.54
N VAL A 73 5.17 12.78 -4.35
CA VAL A 73 4.86 14.18 -4.68
C VAL A 73 5.41 15.15 -3.63
N ASN A 74 5.96 14.65 -2.53
CA ASN A 74 6.54 15.48 -1.48
C ASN A 74 7.83 16.15 -1.98
N GLN A 75 8.03 17.41 -1.60
CA GLN A 75 9.25 18.13 -1.92
C GLN A 75 10.42 17.66 -1.05
N GLY A 76 11.63 17.70 -1.59
CA GLY A 76 12.86 17.44 -0.83
C GLY A 76 13.07 15.97 -0.45
N VAL A 77 12.44 15.02 -1.15
CA VAL A 77 12.67 13.58 -0.95
C VAL A 77 14.12 13.25 -1.27
N GLN A 78 14.77 12.58 -0.33
CA GLN A 78 16.17 12.17 -0.43
C GLN A 78 16.25 10.67 -0.73
N GLY A 79 17.33 10.26 -1.39
CA GLY A 79 17.61 8.86 -1.71
C GLY A 79 18.13 8.68 -3.13
N PRO A 80 18.73 7.52 -3.43
CA PRO A 80 19.11 7.18 -4.80
C PRO A 80 17.85 7.00 -5.66
N PRO A 81 17.98 7.13 -6.98
CA PRO A 81 16.88 6.80 -7.87
C PRO A 81 16.51 5.31 -7.75
N ILE A 82 15.21 5.01 -7.86
CA ILE A 82 14.70 3.65 -7.61
C ILE A 82 15.32 2.59 -8.53
N TRP A 83 15.68 2.94 -9.76
CA TRP A 83 16.30 2.00 -10.69
C TRP A 83 17.67 1.53 -10.21
N GLU A 84 18.49 2.39 -9.59
CA GLU A 84 19.78 1.98 -9.01
C GLU A 84 19.60 1.00 -7.86
N VAL A 85 18.59 1.22 -7.00
CA VAL A 85 18.26 0.32 -5.90
C VAL A 85 17.86 -1.06 -6.42
N VAL A 86 16.97 -1.09 -7.42
CA VAL A 86 16.48 -2.34 -8.01
C VAL A 86 17.59 -3.06 -8.78
N GLU A 87 18.37 -2.36 -9.60
CA GLU A 87 19.49 -2.95 -10.34
C GLU A 87 20.53 -3.59 -9.41
N SER A 88 20.90 -2.90 -8.33
CA SER A 88 21.82 -3.43 -7.33
C SER A 88 21.26 -4.70 -6.68
N HIS A 89 19.98 -4.68 -6.29
CA HIS A 89 19.32 -5.82 -5.66
C HIS A 89 19.22 -7.03 -6.59
N ILE A 90 18.87 -6.83 -7.87
CA ILE A 90 18.81 -7.90 -8.87
C ILE A 90 20.21 -8.47 -9.11
N ARG A 91 21.25 -7.63 -9.18
CA ARG A 91 22.64 -8.09 -9.39
C ARG A 91 23.12 -8.99 -8.25
N GLU A 92 22.75 -8.67 -7.01
CA GLU A 92 23.09 -9.47 -5.83
C GLU A 92 22.35 -10.81 -5.80
N LEU A 93 21.05 -10.82 -6.13
CA LEU A 93 20.23 -12.04 -6.13
C LEU A 93 20.47 -12.95 -7.35
N GLY A 94 20.85 -12.37 -8.48
CA GLY A 94 20.95 -13.08 -9.77
C GLY A 94 19.57 -13.37 -10.37
N SER A 95 18.99 -14.53 -10.03
CA SER A 95 17.69 -14.97 -10.56
C SER A 95 16.56 -14.74 -9.56
N ILE A 96 15.46 -14.16 -10.03
CA ILE A 96 14.30 -13.83 -9.17
C ILE A 96 13.12 -14.71 -9.55
N ALA A 97 12.55 -15.38 -8.54
CA ALA A 97 11.27 -16.07 -8.62
C ALA A 97 10.29 -15.45 -7.63
N LEU A 98 9.21 -14.86 -8.13
CA LEU A 98 8.22 -14.19 -7.28
C LEU A 98 7.03 -15.12 -7.03
N PRO A 99 6.67 -15.39 -5.77
CA PRO A 99 5.43 -16.10 -5.47
C PRO A 99 4.22 -15.23 -5.83
N LYS A 100 3.06 -15.88 -6.01
CA LYS A 100 1.80 -15.17 -6.17
C LYS A 100 1.56 -14.24 -4.97
N ASN A 101 1.19 -13.00 -5.24
CA ASN A 101 0.81 -12.07 -4.17
C ASN A 101 -0.54 -12.49 -3.57
N THR A 102 -0.54 -12.69 -2.25
CA THR A 102 -1.73 -13.01 -1.44
C THR A 102 -1.94 -12.02 -0.29
N SER A 103 -1.30 -10.85 -0.32
CA SER A 103 -1.34 -9.88 0.77
C SER A 103 -2.64 -9.08 0.84
N VAL A 104 -3.42 -9.05 -0.24
CA VAL A 104 -4.67 -8.27 -0.32
C VAL A 104 -5.86 -9.19 -0.55
N GLN A 105 -6.89 -9.08 0.30
CA GLN A 105 -8.19 -9.72 0.07
C GLN A 105 -9.23 -8.67 -0.31
N ILE A 106 -9.96 -8.92 -1.39
CA ILE A 106 -10.95 -7.99 -1.94
C ILE A 106 -12.36 -8.54 -1.71
N LYS A 107 -13.29 -7.67 -1.30
CA LYS A 107 -14.73 -7.96 -1.16
C LYS A 107 -15.56 -6.82 -1.76
N GLY A 108 -16.83 -7.10 -2.06
CA GLY A 108 -17.84 -6.09 -2.38
C GLY A 108 -18.04 -5.78 -3.87
N THR A 109 -18.10 -6.82 -4.71
CA THR A 109 -18.70 -6.72 -6.05
C THR A 109 -20.20 -6.53 -5.97
#